data_AF-A0A7Z9QK38-F1
#
_entry.id   AF-A0A7Z9QK38-F1
#
_cell.length_a   1.000
_cell.length_b   1.000
_cell.length_c   1.000
_cell.angle_alpha   90.00
_cell.angle_beta   90.00
_cell.angle_gamma   90.00
#
_symmetry.space_group_name_H-M   'P 1'
#
loop_
_entity.id
_entity.type
_entity.pdbx_description
1 polymer ?
#
loop_
_entity_poly.entity_id
_entity_poly.type
_entity_poly.pdbx_seq_one_letter_code
_entity_poly.pdbx_strand_id
1 'polypeptide(L)'
;TGLRRREAGHLLWKDVNLKAGYFIVRKTKNHSDHCLPITTRTRQLLNSMRDNGEHVFGVEEPKKAIKRVTNACGVVFSCHDLRRTFATMADHSGAGIYAIKGILNHASGGDVTGAHYAGYHPLDDAGNVNLDEVRVMYESLQKIENYILSKACLKTNLIKIAT
;
A
#
# COMPACT_ATOMS: atom_id res chain seq x y z
N THR A 1 0.17 -2.45 1.97
CA THR A 1 0.71 -1.31 1.22
C THR A 1 0.82 -0.03 2.05
N GLY A 2 -0.08 0.23 3.02
CA GLY A 2 0.05 1.41 3.90
C GLY A 2 -0.54 2.71 3.32
N LEU A 3 -1.21 2.65 2.17
CA LEU A 3 -1.86 3.79 1.52
C LEU A 3 -2.88 4.50 2.42
N ARG A 4 -3.07 5.80 2.19
CA ARG A 4 -4.19 6.52 2.80
C ARG A 4 -5.51 6.02 2.20
N ARG A 5 -6.61 6.20 2.95
CA ARG A 5 -7.94 5.74 2.53
C ARG A 5 -8.33 6.24 1.13
N ARG A 6 -8.18 7.55 0.87
CA ARG A 6 -8.56 8.16 -0.42
C ARG A 6 -7.64 7.73 -1.55
N GLU A 7 -6.35 7.56 -1.26
CA GLU A 7 -5.35 7.06 -2.20
C GLU A 7 -5.71 5.64 -2.68
N ALA A 8 -6.04 4.74 -1.75
CA ALA A 8 -6.51 3.40 -2.12
C ALA A 8 -7.88 3.44 -2.83
N GLY A 9 -8.84 4.22 -2.33
CA GLY A 9 -10.20 4.29 -2.89
C GLY A 9 -10.27 4.82 -4.32
N HIS A 10 -9.32 5.69 -4.72
CA HIS A 10 -9.23 6.26 -6.06
C HIS A 10 -8.24 5.54 -6.98
N LEU A 11 -7.69 4.38 -6.58
CA LEU A 11 -6.78 3.62 -7.43
C LEU A 11 -7.54 3.10 -8.67
N LEU A 12 -7.01 3.38 -9.86
CA LEU A 12 -7.60 3.01 -11.14
C LEU A 12 -6.88 1.80 -11.73
N TRP A 13 -7.61 0.92 -12.43
CA TRP A 13 -6.99 -0.24 -13.09
C TRP A 13 -5.94 0.15 -14.13
N LYS A 14 -6.13 1.28 -14.84
CA LYS A 14 -5.16 1.79 -15.81
C LYS A 14 -3.81 2.18 -15.19
N ASP A 15 -3.78 2.47 -13.88
CA ASP A 15 -2.56 2.79 -13.14
C ASP A 15 -1.94 1.54 -12.48
N VAL A 16 -2.51 0.34 -12.67
CA VAL A 16 -1.98 -0.93 -12.17
C VAL A 16 -1.28 -1.69 -13.29
N ASN A 17 0.05 -1.78 -13.23
CA ASN A 17 0.83 -2.57 -14.16
C ASN A 17 1.19 -3.93 -13.54
N LEU A 18 0.28 -4.91 -13.66
CA LEU A 18 0.51 -6.25 -13.12
C LEU A 18 1.73 -6.93 -13.77
N LYS A 19 2.02 -6.68 -15.05
CA LYS A 19 3.17 -7.29 -15.74
C LYS A 19 4.49 -6.76 -15.19
N ALA A 20 4.62 -5.44 -15.04
CA ALA A 20 5.81 -4.80 -14.50
C ALA A 20 5.87 -4.83 -12.96
N GLY A 21 4.76 -5.15 -12.29
CA GLY A 21 4.73 -5.35 -10.84
C GLY A 21 4.69 -4.08 -10.02
N TYR A 22 4.06 -3.02 -10.51
CA TYR A 22 3.83 -1.78 -9.75
C TYR A 22 2.43 -1.21 -9.99
N PHE A 23 2.01 -0.28 -9.14
CA PHE A 23 0.88 0.58 -9.40
C PHE A 23 1.21 2.03 -9.02
N ILE A 24 0.53 2.98 -9.68
CA ILE A 24 0.69 4.40 -9.41
C ILE A 24 -0.58 4.92 -8.73
N VAL A 25 -0.39 5.59 -7.60
CA VAL A 25 -1.45 6.33 -6.93
C VAL A 25 -1.34 7.79 -7.36
N ARG A 26 -2.36 8.23 -8.10
CA ARG A 26 -2.49 9.62 -8.54
C ARG A 26 -3.15 10.49 -7.46
N LYS A 27 -2.99 11.81 -7.58
CA LYS A 27 -3.68 12.81 -6.73
C LYS A 27 -3.51 12.52 -5.23
N THR A 28 -2.27 12.25 -4.81
CA THR A 28 -1.99 11.93 -3.41
C THR A 28 -2.16 13.14 -2.50
N LYS A 29 -2.17 12.92 -1.18
CA LYS A 29 -2.24 14.01 -0.20
C LYS A 29 -1.13 15.06 -0.39
N ASN A 30 0.03 14.64 -0.90
CA ASN A 30 1.19 15.51 -1.04
C ASN A 30 1.25 16.19 -2.43
N HIS A 31 0.19 16.06 -3.24
CA HIS A 31 0.12 16.59 -4.61
C HIS A 31 1.16 16.03 -5.61
N SER A 32 1.92 15.01 -5.22
CA SER A 32 2.79 14.23 -6.09
C SER A 32 2.20 12.84 -6.33
N ASP A 33 2.49 12.23 -7.48
CA ASP A 33 2.13 10.83 -7.71
C ASP A 33 3.03 9.92 -6.88
N HIS A 34 2.50 8.76 -6.49
CA HIS A 34 3.22 7.79 -5.66
C HIS A 34 3.19 6.41 -6.31
N CYS A 35 4.36 5.89 -6.67
CA CYS A 35 4.48 4.55 -7.24
C CYS A 35 4.89 3.55 -6.17
N LEU A 36 4.16 2.43 -6.09
CA LEU A 36 4.44 1.34 -5.17
C LEU A 36 4.56 0.02 -5.92
N PRO A 37 5.49 -0.87 -5.51
CA PRO A 37 5.57 -2.21 -6.05
C PRO A 37 4.38 -3.07 -5.57
N ILE A 38 4.00 -4.05 -6.38
CA ILE A 38 2.99 -5.05 -6.07
C ILE A 38 3.66 -6.23 -5.38
N THR A 39 3.46 -6.34 -4.07
CA THR A 39 3.88 -7.51 -3.29
C THR A 39 3.07 -8.77 -3.62
N THR A 40 3.54 -9.91 -3.14
CA THR A 40 2.95 -11.23 -3.39
C THR A 40 1.47 -11.28 -2.97
N ARG A 41 1.13 -10.87 -1.75
CA ARG A 41 -0.27 -10.86 -1.29
C ARG A 41 -1.11 -9.83 -2.03
N THR A 42 -0.54 -8.66 -2.31
CA THR A 42 -1.23 -7.61 -3.09
C THR A 42 -1.57 -8.11 -4.50
N ARG A 43 -0.65 -8.82 -5.18
CA ARG A 43 -0.90 -9.44 -6.48
C ARG A 43 -2.02 -10.46 -6.44
N GLN A 44 -2.02 -11.34 -5.44
CA GLN A 44 -3.09 -12.33 -5.26
C GLN A 44 -4.46 -11.65 -5.10
N LEU A 45 -4.52 -10.59 -4.29
CA LEU A 45 -5.76 -9.81 -4.11
C LEU A 45 -6.18 -9.13 -5.42
N LEU A 46 -5.26 -8.45 -6.11
CA LEU A 46 -5.54 -7.81 -7.40
C LEU A 46 -6.05 -8.81 -8.45
N ASN A 47 -5.39 -9.96 -8.60
CA ASN A 47 -5.82 -11.00 -9.54
C ASN A 47 -7.18 -11.62 -9.18
N SER A 48 -7.56 -11.61 -7.89
CA SER A 48 -8.86 -12.11 -7.44
C SER A 48 -10.01 -11.11 -7.62
N MET A 49 -9.69 -9.84 -7.85
CA MET A 49 -10.69 -8.81 -8.08
C MET A 49 -11.08 -8.80 -9.57
N ARG A 50 -12.38 -8.88 -9.85
CA ARG A 50 -12.90 -8.75 -11.21
C ARG A 50 -12.86 -7.27 -11.63
N ASP A 51 -12.45 -7.00 -12.86
CA ASP A 51 -12.51 -5.66 -13.45
C ASP A 51 -13.97 -5.30 -13.78
N ASN A 52 -14.68 -4.77 -12.77
CA ASN A 52 -16.09 -4.37 -12.89
C ASN A 52 -16.26 -2.83 -12.99
N GLY A 53 -15.21 -2.09 -13.37
CA GLY A 53 -15.28 -0.63 -13.53
C GLY A 53 -13.90 0.04 -13.48
N GLU A 54 -13.83 1.36 -13.63
CA GLU A 54 -12.52 2.07 -13.74
C GLU A 54 -11.63 1.93 -12.48
N HIS A 55 -12.25 1.81 -11.31
CA HIS A 55 -11.58 1.79 -10.01
C HIS A 55 -11.33 0.36 -9.53
N VAL A 56 -10.13 0.10 -8.97
CA VAL A 56 -9.74 -1.21 -8.44
C VAL A 56 -10.67 -1.66 -7.31
N PHE A 57 -11.01 -0.75 -6.39
CA PHE A 57 -11.89 -1.07 -5.26
C PHE A 57 -13.33 -0.56 -5.46
N GLY A 58 -13.53 0.54 -6.19
CA GLY A 58 -14.84 1.16 -6.38
C GLY A 58 -15.54 1.56 -5.07
N VAL A 59 -14.77 1.82 -4.01
CA VAL A 59 -15.30 2.19 -2.68
C VAL A 59 -14.86 3.59 -2.29
N GLU A 60 -15.78 4.55 -2.37
CA GLU A 60 -15.54 5.91 -1.89
C GLU A 60 -15.52 5.97 -0.35
N GLU A 61 -16.42 5.22 0.32
CA GLU A 61 -16.52 5.16 1.78
C GLU A 61 -16.50 3.72 2.33
N PRO A 62 -15.39 3.28 2.96
CA PRO A 62 -15.24 1.90 3.43
C PRO A 62 -15.97 1.60 4.74
N LYS A 63 -16.76 2.53 5.29
CA LYS A 63 -17.45 2.37 6.60
C LYS A 63 -18.23 1.06 6.70
N LYS A 64 -18.94 0.67 5.64
CA LYS A 64 -19.69 -0.60 5.61
C LYS A 64 -18.76 -1.81 5.66
N ALA A 65 -17.65 -1.78 4.91
CA ALA A 65 -16.66 -2.85 4.92
C ALA A 65 -15.96 -2.96 6.29
N ILE A 66 -15.54 -1.84 6.87
CA ILE A 66 -14.94 -1.78 8.21
C ILE A 66 -15.92 -2.35 9.25
N LYS A 67 -17.18 -1.90 9.24
CA LYS A 67 -18.20 -2.42 10.17
C LYS A 67 -18.37 -3.93 10.06
N ARG A 68 -18.37 -4.48 8.84
CA ARG A 68 -18.43 -5.94 8.62
C ARG A 68 -17.22 -6.65 9.23
N VAL A 69 -16.01 -6.13 9.04
CA VAL A 69 -14.79 -6.70 9.62
C VAL A 69 -14.80 -6.60 11.13
N THR A 70 -15.12 -5.44 11.70
CA THR A 70 -15.25 -5.22 13.14
C THR A 70 -16.25 -6.18 13.78
N ASN A 71 -17.42 -6.39 13.17
CA ASN A 71 -18.41 -7.34 13.69
C ASN A 71 -17.90 -8.79 13.66
N ALA A 72 -17.10 -9.18 12.67
CA ALA A 72 -16.59 -10.54 12.54
C ALA A 72 -15.39 -10.83 13.46
N CYS A 73 -14.50 -9.85 13.65
CA CYS A 73 -13.28 -10.03 14.44
C CYS A 73 -13.41 -9.55 15.90
N GLY A 74 -14.45 -8.77 16.22
CA GLY A 74 -14.64 -8.16 17.54
C GLY A 74 -13.70 -6.98 17.83
N VAL A 75 -12.97 -6.48 16.83
CA VAL A 75 -12.01 -5.38 16.98
C VAL A 75 -12.52 -4.16 16.24
N VAL A 76 -12.70 -3.05 16.96
CA VAL A 76 -13.05 -1.75 16.38
C VAL A 76 -11.77 -1.09 15.87
N PHE A 77 -11.77 -0.65 14.60
CA PHE A 77 -10.64 0.04 13.99
C PHE A 77 -11.11 0.96 12.86
N SER A 78 -10.24 1.88 12.45
CA SER A 78 -10.42 2.75 11.28
C SER A 78 -9.34 2.51 10.22
N CYS A 79 -9.50 3.08 9.02
CA CYS A 79 -8.43 3.08 8.00
C CYS A 79 -7.13 3.74 8.51
N HIS A 80 -7.25 4.71 9.40
CA HIS A 80 -6.10 5.39 9.96
C HIS A 80 -5.35 4.48 10.95
N ASP A 81 -6.08 3.71 11.74
CA ASP A 81 -5.48 2.71 12.64
C ASP A 81 -4.75 1.64 11.82
N LEU A 82 -5.36 1.14 10.73
CA LEU A 82 -4.68 0.21 9.82
C LEU A 82 -3.37 0.77 9.28
N ARG A 83 -3.34 2.06 8.90
CA ARG A 83 -2.12 2.71 8.40
C ARG A 83 -1.08 2.87 9.50
N ARG A 84 -1.48 3.24 10.73
CA ARG A 84 -0.57 3.31 11.89
C ARG A 84 0.01 1.95 12.25
N THR A 85 -0.83 0.91 12.30
CA THR A 85 -0.40 -0.47 12.51
C THR A 85 0.56 -0.92 11.43
N PHE A 86 0.29 -0.61 10.15
CA PHE A 86 1.23 -0.89 9.07
C PHE A 86 2.58 -0.21 9.31
N ALA A 87 2.61 1.08 9.70
CA ALA A 87 3.86 1.79 9.99
C ALA A 87 4.65 1.15 11.15
N THR A 88 3.97 0.79 12.24
CA THR A 88 4.60 0.09 13.38
C THR A 88 5.14 -1.29 12.98
N MET A 89 4.37 -2.07 12.23
CA MET A 89 4.82 -3.39 11.77
C MET A 89 5.96 -3.27 10.75
N ALA A 90 5.98 -2.21 9.95
CA ALA A 90 7.06 -1.93 9.02
C ALA A 90 8.37 -1.63 9.77
N ASP A 91 8.31 -0.81 10.82
CA ASP A 91 9.45 -0.50 11.68
C ASP A 91 10.04 -1.78 12.31
N HIS A 92 9.18 -2.69 12.77
CA HIS A 92 9.61 -3.97 13.34
C HIS A 92 10.02 -5.03 12.32
N SER A 93 9.76 -4.83 11.02
CA SER A 93 10.09 -5.80 9.97
C SER A 93 11.59 -5.85 9.65
N GLY A 94 12.37 -4.87 10.14
CA GLY A 94 13.76 -4.68 9.77
C GLY A 94 13.94 -4.14 8.34
N ALA A 95 12.91 -3.50 7.76
CA ALA A 95 13.03 -2.69 6.55
C ALA A 95 13.73 -1.36 6.88
N GLY A 96 14.48 -0.80 5.92
CA GLY A 96 15.19 0.45 6.13
C GLY A 96 14.23 1.62 6.36
N ILE A 97 14.54 2.50 7.31
CA ILE A 97 13.69 3.65 7.68
C ILE A 97 13.31 4.55 6.49
N TYR A 98 14.23 4.74 5.55
CA TYR A 98 14.01 5.52 4.34
C TYR A 98 13.05 4.82 3.36
N ALA A 99 13.17 3.51 3.20
CA ALA A 99 12.22 2.72 2.41
C ALA A 99 10.82 2.78 3.04
N ILE A 100 10.70 2.70 4.37
CA ILE A 100 9.43 2.83 5.08
C ILE A 100 8.81 4.21 4.86
N LYS A 101 9.61 5.29 4.96
CA LYS A 101 9.16 6.67 4.68
C LYS A 101 8.65 6.81 3.24
N GLY A 102 9.39 6.27 2.27
CA GLY A 102 9.02 6.24 0.86
C GLY A 102 7.71 5.48 0.64
N ILE A 103 7.60 4.26 1.14
CA ILE A 103 6.39 3.42 1.05
C ILE A 103 5.16 4.14 1.60
N LEU A 104 5.30 4.81 2.76
CA LEU A 104 4.22 5.56 3.38
C LEU A 104 3.92 6.90 2.68
N ASN A 105 4.74 7.34 1.73
CA ASN A 105 4.64 8.67 1.13
C ASN A 105 4.57 9.77 2.22
N HIS A 106 5.56 9.75 3.10
CA HIS A 106 5.79 10.78 4.12
C HIS A 106 6.74 11.84 3.57
N ALA A 107 6.35 13.12 3.66
CA ALA A 107 7.21 14.21 3.25
C ALA A 107 8.47 14.28 4.13
N SER A 108 9.63 14.35 3.49
CA SER A 108 10.93 14.57 4.14
C SER A 108 11.07 16.04 4.50
N GLY A 109 10.29 16.53 5.48
CA GLY A 109 10.34 17.94 5.88
C GLY A 109 11.76 18.36 6.29
N GLY A 110 12.40 19.24 5.51
CA GLY A 110 13.62 19.97 5.87
C GLY A 110 14.93 19.19 6.00
N ASP A 111 14.90 17.86 5.91
CA ASP A 111 16.09 17.02 6.02
C ASP A 111 16.76 16.90 4.64
N VAL A 112 17.70 17.79 4.36
CA VAL A 112 18.51 17.81 3.12
C VAL A 112 19.27 16.48 2.93
N THR A 113 19.59 15.81 4.02
CA THR A 113 20.13 14.44 4.04
C THR A 113 19.06 13.39 3.71
N GLY A 114 17.84 13.58 4.20
CA GLY A 114 16.69 12.75 3.87
C GLY A 114 16.32 12.76 2.39
N ALA A 115 16.55 13.86 1.66
CA ALA A 115 16.33 13.92 0.21
C ALA A 115 17.34 13.08 -0.60
N HIS A 116 18.57 12.95 -0.12
CA HIS A 116 19.60 12.12 -0.77
C HIS A 116 19.58 10.64 -0.34
N TYR A 117 19.08 10.33 0.88
CA TYR A 117 19.02 8.96 1.40
C TYR A 117 17.61 8.31 1.36
N ALA A 118 16.55 9.09 1.07
CA ALA A 118 15.24 8.55 0.67
C ALA A 118 15.20 8.20 -0.82
N GLY A 119 16.29 7.62 -1.34
CA GLY A 119 16.55 7.28 -2.76
C GLY A 119 15.63 6.25 -3.40
N TYR A 120 14.34 6.40 -3.16
CA TYR A 120 13.26 5.72 -3.85
C TYR A 120 12.35 6.77 -4.47
N HIS A 121 12.76 7.22 -5.64
CA HIS A 121 12.02 8.01 -6.60
C HIS A 121 11.67 7.12 -7.81
N PRO A 122 10.77 6.13 -7.64
CA PRO A 122 10.35 5.27 -8.73
C PRO A 122 9.62 6.04 -9.85
N LEU A 123 9.36 7.34 -9.68
CA LEU A 123 8.84 8.24 -10.69
C LEU A 123 9.82 9.41 -10.87
N ASP A 124 10.18 9.70 -12.12
CA ASP A 124 10.84 10.96 -12.47
C ASP A 124 9.83 12.13 -12.53
N ASP A 125 10.33 13.35 -12.74
CA ASP A 125 9.49 14.56 -12.83
C ASP A 125 8.50 14.53 -14.01
N ALA A 126 8.77 13.70 -15.02
CA ALA A 126 7.88 13.47 -16.16
C ALA A 126 6.86 12.34 -15.91
N GLY A 127 6.93 11.67 -14.76
CA GLY A 127 6.06 10.55 -14.38
C GLY A 127 6.44 9.21 -14.99
N ASN A 128 7.63 9.07 -15.57
CA ASN A 128 8.16 7.79 -16.04
C ASN A 128 8.62 6.93 -14.86
N VAL A 129 8.42 5.62 -14.99
CA VAL A 129 8.73 4.68 -13.91
C VAL A 129 10.15 4.14 -14.01
N ASN A 130 10.94 4.28 -12.94
CA ASN A 130 12.24 3.61 -12.80
C ASN A 130 12.05 2.20 -12.19
N LEU A 131 12.17 1.16 -13.03
CA LEU A 131 11.92 -0.23 -12.62
C LEU A 131 12.97 -0.79 -11.63
N ASP A 132 14.20 -0.30 -11.66
CA ASP A 132 15.21 -0.74 -10.69
C ASP A 132 14.86 -0.24 -9.29
N GLU A 133 14.42 1.01 -9.16
CA GLU A 133 13.95 1.54 -7.89
C GLU A 133 12.66 0.89 -7.39
N VAL A 134 11.74 0.56 -8.30
CA VAL A 134 10.57 -0.28 -7.98
C VAL A 134 11.00 -1.62 -7.39
N ARG A 135 12.03 -2.26 -7.97
CA ARG A 135 12.53 -3.56 -7.50
C ARG A 135 13.19 -3.46 -6.12
N VAL A 136 14.00 -2.43 -5.87
CA VAL A 136 14.60 -2.25 -4.54
C VAL A 136 13.50 -1.96 -3.50
N MET A 137 12.47 -1.18 -3.86
CA MET A 137 11.34 -0.92 -2.96
C MET A 137 10.52 -2.19 -2.71
N TYR A 138 10.42 -3.08 -3.72
CA TYR A 138 9.71 -4.34 -3.60
C TYR A 138 10.30 -5.20 -2.49
N GLU A 139 11.62 -5.33 -2.40
CA GLU A 139 12.29 -6.11 -1.35
C GLU A 139 11.88 -5.61 0.06
N SER A 140 11.89 -4.30 0.26
CA SER A 140 11.49 -3.69 1.53
C SER A 140 10.00 -3.91 1.81
N LEU A 141 9.12 -3.68 0.84
CA LEU A 141 7.69 -3.84 1.03
C LEU A 141 7.28 -5.31 1.20
N GLN A 142 7.96 -6.24 0.52
CA GLN A 142 7.76 -7.68 0.67
C GLN A 142 8.23 -8.16 2.03
N LYS A 143 9.35 -7.63 2.56
CA LYS A 143 9.79 -7.90 3.94
C LYS A 143 8.75 -7.47 4.98
N ILE A 144 8.19 -6.27 4.80
CA ILE A 144 7.10 -5.75 5.65
C ILE A 144 5.88 -6.67 5.55
N GLU A 145 5.46 -7.05 4.34
CA GLU A 145 4.34 -7.98 4.13
C GLU A 145 4.56 -9.32 4.83
N ASN A 146 5.73 -9.92 4.67
CA ASN A 146 6.07 -11.20 5.29
C ASN A 146 6.02 -11.10 6.82
N TYR A 147 6.54 -10.01 7.39
CA TYR A 147 6.45 -9.77 8.83
C TYR A 147 4.99 -9.66 9.29
N ILE A 148 4.16 -8.87 8.59
CA ILE A 148 2.74 -8.71 8.91
C ILE A 148 2.03 -10.07 8.90
N LEU A 149 2.25 -10.86 7.85
CA LEU A 149 1.64 -12.19 7.71
C LEU A 149 2.14 -13.16 8.79
N SER A 150 3.40 -13.08 9.21
CA SER A 150 3.94 -13.90 10.32
C SER A 150 3.27 -13.61 11.67
N LYS A 151 2.68 -12.41 11.84
CA LYS A 151 1.95 -12.01 13.05
C LYS A 151 0.45 -12.23 12.95
N ALA A 152 -0.07 -12.57 11.77
CA ALA A 152 -1.49 -12.83 11.57
C ALA A 152 -1.86 -14.20 12.16
N CYS A 153 -2.81 -14.22 13.09
CA CYS A 153 -3.41 -15.45 13.58
C CYS A 153 -4.59 -15.85 12.69
N LEU A 154 -4.62 -17.10 12.23
CA LEU A 154 -5.75 -17.64 11.47
C LEU A 154 -6.93 -17.88 12.42
N LYS A 155 -7.89 -16.95 12.45
CA LYS A 155 -9.23 -17.23 13.03
C LYS A 155 -10.17 -17.67 11.92
N THR A 156 -10.90 -18.76 12.18
CA THR A 156 -11.79 -19.46 11.23
C THR A 156 -13.06 -18.69 10.86
N ASN A 157 -13.29 -17.49 11.41
CA ASN A 157 -14.39 -16.59 11.03
C ASN A 157 -14.05 -15.79 9.76
N LEU A 158 -13.77 -16.50 8.68
CA LEU A 158 -13.37 -15.92 7.40
C LEU A 158 -14.55 -15.16 6.80
N ILE A 159 -14.49 -13.82 6.87
CA ILE A 159 -15.24 -13.01 5.91
C ILE A 159 -14.75 -13.44 4.53
N LYS A 160 -15.58 -14.16 3.79
CA LYS A 160 -15.32 -14.45 2.40
C LYS A 160 -15.20 -13.09 1.67
N ILE A 161 -14.04 -12.85 1.08
CA ILE A 161 -13.89 -11.79 0.09
C ILE A 161 -14.83 -12.19 -1.04
N ALA A 162 -15.84 -11.38 -1.31
CA ALA A 162 -16.82 -11.69 -2.34
C ALA A 162 -16.10 -11.79 -3.69
N THR A 163 -16.15 -12.98 -4.28
CA THR A 163 -15.64 -13.33 -5.63
C THR A 163 -16.66 -13.06 -6.71
#